data_AF-A0A5K1HJ69-F1
#
_entry.id   AF-A0A5K1HJ69-F1
#
_cell.length_a   1.000
_cell.length_b   1.000
_cell.length_c   1.000
_cell.angle_alpha   90.00
_cell.angle_beta   90.00
_cell.angle_gamma   90.00
#
_symmetry.space_group_name_H-M   'P 1'
#
loop_
_entity.id
_entity.type
_entity.pdbx_description
1 polymer ?
#
loop_
_entity_poly.entity_id
_entity_poly.type
_entity_poly.pdbx_seq_one_letter_code
_entity_poly.pdbx_strand_id
1 'polypeptide(L)'
;MGENKTEILIINPKSISMKQLYGFNDEISHEWTDGVLAVKFRQFAKAEDPNRKWLIFDGPVDAVWIENMNTVLDDNKKLCLNSGEIIAMSKPMNLIFEPMDLQAASPATVSRNGMVYMEPKSMGWRILLDSWAAKLPDHFTPEDKAHIPSLIDWVGDHLLEYIRGHIEESSPTQDQNLLQGLFRLFRSLLKEFDSQEFYQTFNDTKVRTSIIEGKFIFSLVWSFGGSADTA
;
A
#
# COMPACT_ATOMS: atom_id res chain seq x y z
N MET A 1 16.50 15.83 -20.45
CA MET A 1 15.65 14.78 -21.05
C MET A 1 14.37 14.76 -20.24
N GLY A 2 13.24 15.13 -20.84
CA GLY A 2 11.96 15.11 -20.13
C GLY A 2 11.51 13.66 -19.97
N GLU A 3 11.18 13.25 -18.75
CA GLU A 3 10.54 11.96 -18.53
C GLU A 3 9.12 12.00 -19.10
N ASN A 4 8.73 10.94 -19.81
CA ASN A 4 7.34 10.80 -20.26
C ASN A 4 6.45 10.52 -19.06
N LYS A 5 5.24 11.07 -19.08
CA LYS A 5 4.22 10.81 -18.05
C LYS A 5 3.96 9.30 -17.93
N THR A 6 3.74 8.82 -16.71
CA THR A 6 3.35 7.43 -16.45
C THR A 6 1.85 7.35 -16.18
N GLU A 7 1.16 6.50 -16.94
CA GLU A 7 -0.22 6.10 -16.69
C GLU A 7 -0.21 4.77 -15.95
N ILE A 8 -0.83 4.74 -14.77
CA ILE A 8 -0.82 3.58 -13.89
C ILE A 8 -2.23 3.01 -13.83
N LEU A 9 -2.35 1.70 -14.00
CA LEU A 9 -3.54 0.94 -13.73
C LEU A 9 -3.22 -0.17 -12.73
N ILE A 10 -3.97 -0.23 -11.63
CA ILE A 10 -3.78 -1.20 -10.56
C ILE A 10 -4.96 -2.20 -10.60
N ILE A 11 -4.64 -3.49 -10.55
CA ILE A 11 -5.61 -4.59 -10.50
C ILE A 11 -5.22 -5.49 -9.34
N ASN A 12 -6.17 -5.83 -8.46
CA ASN A 12 -5.99 -6.94 -7.54
C ASN A 12 -6.54 -8.22 -8.18
N PRO A 13 -5.69 -9.18 -8.60
CA PRO A 13 -6.14 -10.35 -9.34
C PRO A 13 -7.00 -11.31 -8.50
N LYS A 14 -6.92 -11.24 -7.16
CA LYS A 14 -7.68 -12.11 -6.24
C LYS A 14 -8.95 -11.45 -5.72
N SER A 15 -9.17 -10.16 -5.95
CA SER A 15 -10.43 -9.49 -5.59
C SER A 15 -11.57 -9.78 -6.58
N ILE A 16 -11.25 -10.33 -7.76
CA ILE A 16 -12.21 -10.70 -8.80
C ILE A 16 -12.03 -12.17 -9.20
N SER A 17 -13.06 -12.76 -9.79
CA SER A 17 -12.97 -14.14 -10.28
C SER A 17 -12.10 -14.24 -11.55
N MET A 18 -11.55 -15.43 -11.79
CA MET A 18 -10.80 -15.74 -13.01
C MET A 18 -11.56 -15.39 -14.30
N LYS A 19 -12.87 -15.68 -14.31
CA LYS A 19 -13.77 -15.35 -15.42
C LYS A 19 -13.86 -13.84 -15.64
N GLN A 20 -13.91 -13.04 -14.58
CA GLN A 20 -13.93 -11.58 -14.68
C GLN A 20 -12.56 -11.00 -15.02
N LEU A 21 -11.46 -11.65 -14.65
CA LEU A 21 -10.11 -11.19 -14.95
C LEU A 21 -9.76 -11.39 -16.43
N TYR A 22 -9.89 -12.61 -16.95
CA TYR A 22 -9.49 -12.97 -18.33
C TYR A 22 -10.63 -12.97 -19.34
N GLY A 23 -11.87 -13.09 -18.88
CA GLY A 23 -13.04 -13.31 -19.73
C GLY A 23 -13.52 -14.76 -19.66
N PHE A 24 -14.73 -14.98 -20.15
CA PHE A 24 -15.37 -16.28 -20.20
C PHE A 24 -16.38 -16.35 -21.34
N ASN A 25 -16.70 -17.58 -21.75
CA ASN A 25 -17.81 -17.84 -22.65
C ASN A 25 -19.07 -18.14 -21.82
N ASP A 26 -20.16 -17.44 -22.09
CA ASP A 26 -21.43 -17.68 -21.42
C ASP A 26 -22.03 -19.02 -21.88
N GLU A 27 -22.42 -19.87 -20.94
CA GLU A 27 -22.90 -21.23 -21.24
C GLU A 27 -24.28 -21.22 -21.91
N ILE A 28 -25.05 -20.14 -21.78
CA ILE A 28 -26.42 -20.01 -22.30
C ILE A 28 -26.40 -19.29 -23.65
N SER A 29 -25.75 -18.13 -23.74
CA SER A 29 -25.73 -17.34 -24.97
C SER A 29 -24.64 -17.79 -25.96
N HIS A 30 -23.65 -18.56 -25.49
CA HIS A 30 -22.42 -18.87 -26.24
C HIS A 30 -21.66 -17.62 -26.72
N GLU A 31 -21.90 -16.47 -26.09
CA GLU A 31 -21.19 -15.24 -26.36
C GLU A 31 -19.97 -15.07 -25.44
N TRP A 32 -18.89 -14.55 -26.02
CA TRP A 32 -17.67 -14.25 -25.29
C TRP A 32 -17.81 -12.92 -24.55
N THR A 33 -17.52 -12.93 -23.24
CA THR A 33 -17.40 -11.73 -22.42
C THR A 33 -15.94 -11.48 -22.07
N ASP A 34 -15.42 -10.30 -22.44
CA ASP A 34 -14.06 -9.89 -22.13
C ASP A 34 -13.86 -9.62 -20.62
N GLY A 35 -12.72 -10.07 -20.11
CA GLY A 35 -12.30 -9.76 -18.74
C GLY A 35 -11.67 -8.37 -18.60
N VAL A 36 -11.59 -7.89 -17.35
CA VAL A 36 -11.02 -6.58 -17.00
C VAL A 36 -9.58 -6.45 -17.49
N LEU A 37 -8.77 -7.51 -17.36
CA LEU A 37 -7.38 -7.51 -17.82
C LEU A 37 -7.32 -7.38 -19.35
N ALA A 38 -8.13 -8.15 -20.08
CA ALA A 38 -8.16 -8.14 -21.54
C ALA A 38 -8.47 -6.74 -22.08
N VAL A 39 -9.55 -6.12 -21.58
CA VAL A 39 -9.97 -4.77 -22.00
C VAL A 39 -8.87 -3.74 -21.76
N LYS A 40 -8.26 -3.75 -20.57
CA LYS A 40 -7.28 -2.74 -20.18
C LYS A 40 -5.92 -2.97 -20.82
N PHE A 41 -5.48 -4.21 -20.94
CA PHE A 41 -4.26 -4.56 -21.65
C PHE A 41 -4.36 -4.14 -23.13
N ARG A 42 -5.51 -4.40 -23.77
CA ARG A 42 -5.78 -3.96 -25.15
C ARG A 42 -5.74 -2.43 -25.28
N GLN A 43 -6.32 -1.71 -24.33
CA GLN A 43 -6.30 -0.25 -24.30
C GLN A 43 -4.86 0.30 -24.25
N PHE A 44 -4.01 -0.26 -23.38
CA PHE A 44 -2.61 0.16 -23.25
C PHE A 44 -1.75 -0.27 -24.44
N ALA A 45 -2.02 -1.44 -25.02
CA ALA A 45 -1.28 -1.95 -26.18
C ALA A 45 -1.56 -1.12 -27.45
N LYS A 46 -2.78 -0.59 -27.61
CA LYS A 46 -3.19 0.24 -28.76
C LYS A 46 -2.90 1.73 -28.58
N ALA A 47 -2.45 2.17 -27.41
CA ALA A 47 -2.14 3.57 -27.15
C ALA A 47 -0.91 4.01 -27.95
N GLU A 48 -1.03 5.08 -28.73
CA GLU A 48 0.05 5.62 -29.59
C GLU A 48 0.81 6.78 -28.94
N ASP A 49 0.37 7.23 -27.76
CA ASP A 49 1.03 8.32 -27.05
C ASP A 49 2.36 7.88 -26.41
N PRO A 50 3.31 8.80 -26.17
CA PRO A 50 4.63 8.46 -25.63
C PRO A 50 4.62 8.11 -24.14
N ASN A 51 3.46 8.12 -23.45
CA ASN A 51 3.41 7.91 -22.01
C ASN A 51 3.77 6.46 -21.66
N ARG A 52 4.47 6.28 -20.54
CA ARG A 52 4.73 4.96 -19.98
C ARG A 52 3.41 4.39 -19.47
N LYS A 53 3.16 3.11 -19.73
CA LYS A 53 1.92 2.45 -19.32
C LYS A 53 2.25 1.36 -18.31
N TRP A 54 1.89 1.53 -17.05
CA TRP A 54 2.18 0.59 -15.98
C TRP A 54 0.92 -0.15 -15.60
N LEU A 55 0.93 -1.47 -15.77
CA LEU A 55 -0.11 -2.35 -15.31
C LEU A 55 0.42 -3.09 -14.08
N ILE A 56 -0.13 -2.73 -12.92
CA ILE A 56 0.30 -3.20 -11.61
C ILE A 56 -0.70 -4.23 -11.11
N PHE A 57 -0.20 -5.40 -10.72
CA PHE A 57 -0.96 -6.45 -10.06
C PHE A 57 -0.64 -6.42 -8.56
N ASP A 58 -1.52 -5.79 -7.79
CA ASP A 58 -1.39 -5.64 -6.32
C ASP A 58 -2.22 -6.70 -5.62
N GLY A 59 -1.54 -7.74 -5.13
CA GLY A 59 -2.19 -8.86 -4.45
C GLY A 59 -1.38 -10.15 -4.55
N PRO A 60 -1.83 -11.21 -3.84
CA PRO A 60 -1.11 -12.47 -3.82
C PRO A 60 -1.09 -13.17 -5.18
N VAL A 61 0.07 -13.71 -5.53
CA VAL A 61 0.23 -14.56 -6.71
C VAL A 61 -0.35 -15.94 -6.41
N ASP A 62 -1.03 -16.51 -7.39
CA ASP A 62 -1.66 -17.83 -7.32
C ASP A 62 -1.38 -18.56 -8.64
N ALA A 63 -1.08 -19.86 -8.53
CA ALA A 63 -0.68 -20.69 -9.66
C ALA A 63 -1.70 -20.65 -10.82
N VAL A 64 -3.00 -20.55 -10.51
CA VAL A 64 -4.07 -20.66 -11.51
C VAL A 64 -4.13 -19.44 -12.42
N TRP A 65 -3.96 -18.24 -11.87
CA TRP A 65 -4.06 -17.03 -12.68
C TRP A 65 -2.73 -16.68 -13.36
N ILE A 66 -1.59 -16.92 -12.69
CA ILE A 66 -0.29 -16.58 -13.24
C ILE A 66 0.08 -17.46 -14.45
N GLU A 67 -0.42 -18.70 -14.50
CA GLU A 67 -0.17 -19.60 -15.62
C GLU A 67 -0.65 -19.04 -16.96
N ASN A 68 -1.83 -18.40 -16.98
CA ASN A 68 -2.38 -17.73 -18.17
C ASN A 68 -1.59 -16.48 -18.58
N MET A 69 -0.65 -16.00 -17.75
CA MET A 69 0.23 -14.87 -18.06
C MET A 69 1.62 -15.29 -18.54
N ASN A 70 1.98 -16.57 -18.51
CA ASN A 70 3.34 -17.02 -18.82
C ASN A 70 3.82 -16.57 -20.22
N THR A 71 2.93 -16.46 -21.21
CA THR A 71 3.26 -16.05 -22.59
C THR A 71 3.52 -14.55 -22.74
N VAL A 72 3.04 -13.72 -21.81
CA VAL A 72 3.33 -12.27 -21.81
C VAL A 72 4.54 -11.95 -20.93
N LEU A 73 4.83 -12.83 -19.97
CA LEU A 73 6.00 -12.72 -19.08
C LEU A 73 7.28 -13.33 -19.67
N ASP A 74 7.19 -14.04 -20.79
CA ASP A 74 8.35 -14.54 -21.52
C ASP A 74 8.80 -13.58 -22.64
N ASP A 75 9.79 -14.01 -23.42
CA ASP A 75 10.36 -13.22 -24.52
C ASP A 75 9.34 -12.90 -25.63
N ASN A 76 8.22 -13.62 -25.70
CA ASN A 76 7.18 -13.37 -26.70
C ASN A 76 6.44 -12.06 -26.43
N LYS A 77 6.30 -11.65 -25.16
CA LYS A 77 5.58 -10.44 -24.74
C LYS A 77 4.16 -10.36 -25.33
N LYS A 78 3.45 -11.48 -25.37
CA LYS A 78 2.09 -11.59 -25.94
C LYS A 78 1.12 -12.19 -24.92
N LEU A 79 0.05 -11.46 -24.63
CA LEU A 79 -1.07 -11.97 -23.84
C LEU A 79 -1.94 -12.84 -24.74
N CYS A 80 -2.04 -14.13 -24.41
CA CYS A 80 -2.91 -15.08 -25.08
C CYS A 80 -4.17 -15.28 -24.22
N LEU A 81 -5.32 -14.87 -24.74
CA LEU A 81 -6.61 -15.03 -24.05
C LEU A 81 -7.27 -16.35 -24.45
N ASN A 82 -8.13 -16.88 -23.58
CA ASN A 82 -8.89 -18.10 -23.86
C ASN A 82 -9.89 -17.94 -25.03
N SER A 83 -10.19 -16.69 -25.45
CA SER A 83 -10.91 -16.40 -26.69
C SER A 83 -10.12 -16.74 -27.96
N GLY A 84 -8.82 -17.01 -27.84
CA GLY A 84 -7.89 -17.10 -28.96
C GLY A 84 -7.31 -15.75 -29.41
N GLU A 85 -7.71 -14.64 -28.80
CA GLU A 85 -7.10 -13.33 -29.09
C GLU A 85 -5.66 -13.27 -28.54
N ILE A 86 -4.77 -12.75 -29.37
CA ILE A 86 -3.36 -12.55 -29.01
C ILE A 86 -3.06 -11.05 -29.06
N ILE A 87 -2.73 -10.46 -27.91
CA ILE A 87 -2.42 -9.03 -27.78
C ILE A 87 -0.95 -8.88 -27.44
N ALA A 88 -0.18 -8.23 -28.32
CA ALA A 88 1.23 -7.95 -28.08
C ALA A 88 1.40 -6.75 -27.14
N MET A 89 2.34 -6.86 -26.20
CA MET A 89 2.70 -5.76 -25.32
C MET A 89 3.42 -4.66 -26.11
N SER A 90 3.01 -3.41 -25.93
CA SER A 90 3.68 -2.28 -26.56
C SER A 90 4.98 -1.93 -25.82
N LYS A 91 5.95 -1.30 -26.52
CA LYS A 91 7.24 -0.92 -25.92
C LYS A 91 7.15 -0.04 -24.66
N PRO A 92 6.22 0.94 -24.54
CA PRO A 92 6.11 1.76 -23.33
C PRO A 92 5.39 1.06 -22.16
N MET A 93 4.85 -0.13 -22.37
CA MET A 93 4.16 -0.89 -21.32
C MET A 93 5.16 -1.57 -20.37
N ASN A 94 4.78 -1.65 -19.09
CA ASN A 94 5.45 -2.46 -18.08
C ASN A 94 4.40 -3.21 -17.26
N LEU A 95 4.69 -4.48 -16.95
CA LEU A 95 3.92 -5.30 -16.03
C LEU A 95 4.68 -5.33 -14.70
N ILE A 96 4.00 -4.96 -13.62
CA ILE A 96 4.57 -4.93 -12.27
C ILE A 96 3.69 -5.79 -11.38
N PHE A 97 4.32 -6.59 -10.52
CA PHE A 97 3.64 -7.43 -9.55
C PHE A 97 4.09 -7.00 -8.16
N GLU A 98 3.13 -6.77 -7.27
CA GLU A 98 3.37 -6.39 -5.86
C GLU A 98 2.83 -7.46 -4.90
N PRO A 99 3.31 -8.73 -4.96
CA PRO A 99 2.91 -9.75 -4.01
C PRO A 99 3.72 -9.68 -2.72
N MET A 100 3.12 -10.16 -1.62
CA MET A 100 3.82 -10.32 -0.33
C MET A 100 4.89 -11.42 -0.40
N ASP A 101 4.59 -12.52 -1.09
CA ASP A 101 5.49 -13.64 -1.30
C ASP A 101 5.22 -14.33 -2.64
N LEU A 102 6.16 -15.17 -3.08
CA LEU A 102 6.09 -15.92 -4.34
C LEU A 102 5.98 -17.42 -4.10
N GLN A 103 5.49 -17.88 -2.95
CA GLN A 103 5.46 -19.31 -2.60
C GLN A 103 4.60 -20.14 -3.57
N ALA A 104 3.55 -19.53 -4.13
CA ALA A 104 2.66 -20.17 -5.08
C ALA A 104 3.11 -20.04 -6.55
N ALA A 105 4.27 -19.41 -6.82
CA ALA A 105 4.81 -19.24 -8.16
C ALA A 105 5.89 -20.28 -8.45
N SER A 106 5.89 -20.82 -9.68
CA SER A 106 6.95 -21.75 -10.09
C SER A 106 8.29 -21.01 -10.28
N PRO A 107 9.44 -21.62 -9.94
CA PRO A 107 10.75 -21.00 -10.19
C PRO A 107 10.98 -20.62 -11.65
N ALA A 108 10.39 -21.38 -12.60
CA ALA A 108 10.47 -21.11 -14.03
C ALA A 108 9.70 -19.84 -14.45
N THR A 109 8.59 -19.52 -13.77
CA THR A 109 7.85 -18.27 -13.97
C THR A 109 8.62 -17.09 -13.38
N VAL A 110 9.16 -17.26 -12.17
CA VAL A 110 9.94 -16.24 -11.46
C VAL A 110 11.23 -15.90 -12.21
N SER A 111 11.92 -16.88 -12.80
CA SER A 111 13.22 -16.68 -13.48
C SER A 111 13.17 -15.78 -14.71
N ARG A 112 11.98 -15.56 -15.28
CA ARG A 112 11.78 -14.71 -16.47
C ARG A 112 11.57 -13.24 -16.13
N ASN A 113 11.38 -12.93 -14.84
CA ASN A 113 10.98 -11.62 -14.36
C ASN A 113 12.12 -10.95 -13.57
N GLY A 114 12.19 -9.63 -13.64
CA GLY A 114 13.08 -8.84 -12.77
C GLY A 114 12.55 -8.83 -11.35
N MET A 115 13.39 -9.19 -10.38
CA MET A 115 13.00 -9.27 -8.97
C MET A 115 13.59 -8.09 -8.21
N VAL A 116 12.73 -7.33 -7.52
CA VAL A 116 13.12 -6.27 -6.59
C VAL A 116 12.64 -6.68 -5.20
N TYR A 117 13.57 -7.06 -4.34
CA TYR A 117 13.26 -7.40 -2.96
C TYR A 117 13.27 -6.14 -2.10
N MET A 118 12.13 -5.84 -1.49
CA MET A 118 12.00 -4.76 -0.52
C MET A 118 11.90 -5.38 0.87
N GLU A 119 12.92 -5.15 1.71
CA GLU A 119 12.87 -5.60 3.09
C GLU A 119 12.07 -4.60 3.93
N PRO A 120 10.94 -4.98 4.57
CA PRO A 120 10.17 -4.03 5.37
C PRO A 120 10.98 -3.43 6.53
N LYS A 121 11.88 -4.23 7.11
CA LYS A 121 12.78 -3.79 8.20
C LYS A 121 13.72 -2.67 7.77
N SER A 122 14.15 -2.62 6.50
CA SER A 122 15.08 -1.59 6.04
C SER A 122 14.43 -0.21 5.89
N MET A 123 13.11 -0.14 5.70
CA MET A 123 12.40 1.13 5.58
C MET A 123 12.17 1.81 6.94
N GLY A 124 12.22 1.05 8.05
CA GLY A 124 11.99 1.56 9.41
C GLY A 124 10.60 2.19 9.58
N TRP A 125 10.26 2.58 10.79
CA TRP A 125 8.99 3.28 11.06
C TRP A 125 9.16 4.81 11.11
N ARG A 126 10.39 5.30 11.30
CA ARG A 126 10.70 6.74 11.37
C ARG A 126 10.40 7.50 10.08
N ILE A 127 10.60 6.88 8.92
CA ILE A 127 10.21 7.48 7.62
C ILE A 127 8.70 7.77 7.58
N LEU A 128 7.89 6.91 8.21
CA LEU A 128 6.45 7.11 8.33
C LEU A 128 6.13 8.27 9.29
N LEU A 129 6.89 8.39 10.40
CA LEU A 129 6.78 9.52 11.33
C LEU A 129 7.11 10.84 10.62
N ASP A 130 8.21 10.90 9.87
CA ASP A 130 8.62 12.10 9.13
C ASP A 130 7.54 12.53 8.12
N SER A 131 7.01 11.57 7.34
CA SER A 131 5.93 11.84 6.39
C SER A 131 4.64 12.29 7.07
N TRP A 132 4.34 11.76 8.26
CA TRP A 132 3.17 12.15 9.04
C TRP A 132 3.35 13.54 9.66
N ALA A 133 4.51 13.84 10.24
CA ALA A 133 4.83 15.12 10.86
C ALA A 133 4.84 16.26 9.83
N ALA A 134 5.27 15.99 8.60
CA ALA A 134 5.21 16.94 7.49
C ALA A 134 3.77 17.38 7.13
N LYS A 135 2.74 16.65 7.57
CA LYS A 135 1.32 16.98 7.35
C LYS A 135 0.70 17.76 8.52
N LEU A 136 1.48 18.12 9.54
CA LEU A 136 0.99 18.97 10.63
C LEU A 136 0.67 20.38 10.09
N PRO A 137 -0.37 21.05 10.60
CA PRO A 137 -0.79 22.35 10.06
C PRO A 137 0.29 23.42 10.12
N ASP A 138 0.30 24.31 9.13
CA ASP A 138 1.36 25.32 8.99
C ASP A 138 1.40 26.31 10.15
N HIS A 139 0.24 26.64 10.72
CA HIS A 139 0.09 27.58 11.84
C HIS A 139 0.55 27.03 13.20
N PHE A 140 0.91 25.75 13.30
CA PHE A 140 1.49 25.21 14.54
C PHE A 140 2.83 25.88 14.81
N THR A 141 3.08 26.18 16.08
CA THR A 141 4.38 26.74 16.50
C THR A 141 5.52 25.79 16.17
N PRO A 142 6.74 26.30 15.92
CA PRO A 142 7.92 25.46 15.71
C PRO A 142 8.18 24.50 16.88
N GLU A 143 7.85 24.91 18.10
CA GLU A 143 7.95 24.09 19.31
C GLU A 143 7.00 22.90 19.25
N ASP A 144 5.72 23.10 18.91
CA ASP A 144 4.76 21.99 18.79
C ASP A 144 5.10 21.05 17.62
N LYS A 145 5.56 21.60 16.49
CA LYS A 145 6.00 20.78 15.34
C LYS A 145 7.21 19.91 15.66
N ALA A 146 8.04 20.31 16.62
CA ALA A 146 9.15 19.49 17.12
C ALA A 146 8.71 18.53 18.25
N HIS A 147 7.85 18.98 19.15
CA HIS A 147 7.40 18.22 20.32
C HIS A 147 6.52 17.02 19.96
N ILE A 148 5.56 17.21 19.06
CA ILE A 148 4.61 16.16 18.66
C ILE A 148 5.33 14.90 18.13
N PRO A 149 6.26 14.98 17.15
CA PRO A 149 6.99 13.80 16.69
C PRO A 149 8.00 13.28 17.72
N SER A 150 8.59 14.12 18.57
CA SER A 150 9.55 13.66 19.58
C SER A 150 8.90 12.77 20.66
N LEU A 151 7.62 13.01 21.00
CA LEU A 151 6.85 12.13 21.88
C LEU A 151 6.75 10.71 21.32
N ILE A 152 6.49 10.59 20.03
CA ILE A 152 6.37 9.29 19.36
C ILE A 152 7.74 8.63 19.24
N ASP A 153 8.77 9.39 18.89
CA ASP A 153 10.13 8.86 18.74
C ASP A 153 10.75 8.39 20.05
N TRP A 154 10.47 9.09 21.13
CA TRP A 154 10.90 8.70 22.47
C TRP A 154 10.37 7.32 22.88
N VAL A 155 9.11 7.02 22.57
CA VAL A 155 8.43 5.83 23.06
C VAL A 155 8.39 4.67 22.06
N GLY A 156 8.54 4.96 20.75
CA GLY A 156 8.26 4.04 19.65
C GLY A 156 9.05 2.73 19.73
N ASP A 157 10.39 2.80 19.78
CA ASP A 157 11.24 1.60 19.81
C ASP A 157 11.01 0.78 21.09
N HIS A 158 10.95 1.45 22.25
CA HIS A 158 10.74 0.79 23.53
C HIS A 158 9.41 0.03 23.60
N LEU A 159 8.33 0.57 23.03
CA LEU A 159 7.04 -0.12 22.99
C LEU A 159 7.03 -1.29 22.02
N LEU A 160 7.65 -1.13 20.86
CA LEU A 160 7.77 -2.23 19.90
C LEU A 160 8.56 -3.39 20.52
N GLU A 161 9.69 -3.12 21.17
CA GLU A 161 10.46 -4.12 21.91
C GLU A 161 9.64 -4.76 23.03
N TYR A 162 8.89 -3.96 23.80
CA TYR A 162 8.05 -4.46 24.88
C TYR A 162 6.96 -5.39 24.38
N ILE A 163 6.23 -5.01 23.32
CA ILE A 163 5.15 -5.82 22.74
C ILE A 163 5.71 -7.13 22.20
N ARG A 164 6.80 -7.08 21.45
CA ARG A 164 7.41 -8.28 20.85
C ARG A 164 7.99 -9.24 21.89
N GLY A 165 8.40 -8.73 23.06
CA GLY A 165 9.00 -9.53 24.13
C GLY A 165 8.03 -9.99 25.22
N HIS A 166 6.94 -9.26 25.47
CA HIS A 166 6.14 -9.42 26.70
C HIS A 166 4.64 -9.48 26.48
N ILE A 167 4.12 -9.15 25.29
CA ILE A 167 2.68 -9.16 25.00
C ILE A 167 2.37 -10.25 23.98
N GLU A 168 1.40 -11.09 24.32
CA GLU A 168 0.78 -11.99 23.35
C GLU A 168 -0.29 -11.23 22.58
N GLU A 169 -0.19 -11.20 21.26
CA GLU A 169 -1.15 -10.50 20.40
C GLU A 169 -2.19 -11.48 19.85
N SER A 170 -3.46 -11.10 19.85
CA SER A 170 -4.54 -11.97 19.33
C SER A 170 -4.41 -12.27 17.83
N SER A 171 -3.63 -11.47 17.10
CA SER A 171 -3.34 -11.65 15.67
C SER A 171 -1.96 -11.09 15.34
N PRO A 172 -1.22 -11.69 14.39
CA PRO A 172 0.09 -11.17 13.98
C PRO A 172 0.01 -9.73 13.46
N THR A 173 0.78 -8.83 14.06
CA THR A 173 0.89 -7.44 13.62
C THR A 173 2.26 -7.14 12.99
N GLN A 174 2.33 -6.01 12.29
CA GLN A 174 3.59 -5.45 11.77
C GLN A 174 3.88 -4.17 12.55
N ASP A 175 5.15 -3.94 12.89
CA ASP A 175 5.58 -2.79 13.70
C ASP A 175 5.14 -1.45 13.09
N GLN A 176 5.29 -1.32 11.78
CA GLN A 176 4.84 -0.14 11.03
C GLN A 176 3.32 0.06 11.10
N ASN A 177 2.54 -1.02 11.15
CA ASN A 177 1.08 -0.95 11.23
C ASN A 177 0.61 -0.51 12.61
N LEU A 178 1.27 -0.96 13.68
CA LEU A 178 1.00 -0.51 15.05
C LEU A 178 1.22 1.00 15.16
N LEU A 179 2.35 1.51 14.67
CA LEU A 179 2.62 2.94 14.66
C LEU A 179 1.74 3.74 13.71
N GLN A 180 1.36 3.18 12.55
CA GLN A 180 0.34 3.81 11.71
C GLN A 180 -1.01 3.92 12.44
N GLY A 181 -1.38 2.94 13.25
CA GLY A 181 -2.52 3.01 14.16
C GLY A 181 -2.41 4.20 15.12
N LEU A 182 -1.27 4.34 15.79
CA LEU A 182 -0.95 5.47 16.67
C LEU A 182 -1.07 6.80 15.93
N PHE A 183 -0.41 6.94 14.77
CA PHE A 183 -0.41 8.15 13.96
C PHE A 183 -1.82 8.59 13.56
N ARG A 184 -2.67 7.63 13.14
CA ARG A 184 -4.04 7.89 12.71
C ARG A 184 -4.91 8.33 13.87
N LEU A 185 -4.85 7.62 15.00
CA LEU A 185 -5.65 7.94 16.18
C LEU A 185 -5.22 9.30 16.77
N PHE A 186 -3.92 9.51 16.92
CA PHE A 186 -3.38 10.76 17.45
C PHE A 186 -3.72 11.94 16.54
N ARG A 187 -3.57 11.78 15.22
CA ARG A 187 -3.97 12.82 14.26
C ARG A 187 -5.46 13.13 14.32
N SER A 188 -6.30 12.11 14.52
CA SER A 188 -7.74 12.27 14.67
C SER A 188 -8.09 13.12 15.89
N LEU A 189 -7.46 12.85 17.05
CA LEU A 189 -7.65 13.64 18.26
C LEU A 189 -7.10 15.06 18.14
N LEU A 190 -6.04 15.25 17.35
CA LEU A 190 -5.48 16.58 17.07
C LEU A 190 -6.28 17.37 16.03
N LYS A 191 -7.28 16.79 15.36
CA LYS A 191 -7.99 17.43 14.24
C LYS A 191 -8.63 18.78 14.59
N GLU A 192 -9.08 18.95 15.82
CA GLU A 192 -9.63 20.24 16.29
C GLU A 192 -8.61 21.37 16.22
N PHE A 193 -7.33 21.07 16.45
CA PHE A 193 -6.24 22.04 16.37
C PHE A 193 -5.90 22.47 14.93
N ASP A 194 -6.43 21.80 13.90
CA ASP A 194 -6.31 22.25 12.52
C ASP A 194 -7.03 23.59 12.30
N SER A 195 -8.05 23.90 13.11
CA SER A 195 -8.64 25.24 13.12
C SER A 195 -7.70 26.20 13.86
N GLN A 196 -7.25 27.23 13.15
CA GLN A 196 -6.41 28.27 13.73
C GLN A 196 -7.09 28.99 14.91
N GLU A 197 -8.41 29.19 14.85
CA GLU A 197 -9.19 29.81 15.93
C GLU A 197 -9.18 28.95 17.21
N PHE A 198 -9.37 27.65 17.05
CA PHE A 198 -9.33 26.71 18.17
C PHE A 198 -7.93 26.63 18.76
N TYR A 199 -6.89 26.54 17.91
CA TYR A 199 -5.50 26.51 18.33
C TYR A 199 -5.10 27.77 19.13
N GLN A 200 -5.53 28.95 18.68
CA GLN A 200 -5.29 30.23 19.35
C GLN A 200 -6.07 30.40 20.66
N THR A 201 -7.08 29.58 20.92
CA THR A 201 -7.75 29.56 22.23
C THR A 201 -6.78 29.11 23.34
N PHE A 202 -5.77 28.31 22.98
CA PHE A 202 -4.73 27.80 23.87
C PHE A 202 -3.42 28.58 23.69
N ASN A 203 -3.44 29.87 24.04
CA ASN A 203 -2.26 30.74 23.97
C ASN A 203 -1.17 30.35 24.97
N ASP A 204 -1.54 29.78 26.13
CA ASP A 204 -0.57 29.22 27.06
C ASP A 204 0.00 27.92 26.49
N THR A 205 1.29 27.97 26.16
CA THR A 205 2.02 26.84 25.58
C THR A 205 2.01 25.64 26.52
N LYS A 206 2.12 25.83 27.84
CA LYS A 206 2.09 24.70 28.80
C LYS A 206 0.75 23.98 28.79
N VAL A 207 -0.35 24.73 28.72
CA VAL A 207 -1.71 24.16 28.66
C VAL A 207 -1.89 23.40 27.34
N ARG A 208 -1.46 24.01 26.22
CA ARG A 208 -1.54 23.38 24.90
C ARG A 208 -0.75 22.07 24.83
N THR A 209 0.50 22.10 25.28
CA THR A 209 1.38 20.91 25.36
C THR A 209 0.77 19.81 26.23
N SER A 210 0.23 20.16 27.40
CA SER A 210 -0.42 19.18 28.29
C SER A 210 -1.63 18.51 27.63
N ILE A 211 -2.43 19.25 26.86
CA ILE A 211 -3.57 18.68 26.12
C ILE A 211 -3.08 17.75 25.00
N ILE A 212 -2.02 18.14 24.27
CA ILE A 212 -1.41 17.32 23.22
C ILE A 212 -0.88 16.01 23.82
N GLU A 213 -0.15 16.08 24.93
CA GLU A 213 0.38 14.90 25.63
C GLU A 213 -0.73 14.00 26.17
N GLY A 214 -1.82 14.57 26.70
CA GLY A 214 -2.99 13.79 27.12
C GLY A 214 -3.63 13.04 25.95
N LYS A 215 -3.79 13.70 24.79
CA LYS A 215 -4.28 13.07 23.56
C LYS A 215 -3.30 12.00 23.03
N PHE A 216 -2.00 12.21 23.19
CA PHE A 216 -0.96 11.25 22.82
C PHE A 216 -1.05 9.97 23.66
N ILE A 217 -1.10 10.09 24.99
CA ILE A 217 -1.19 8.93 25.91
C ILE A 217 -2.43 8.09 25.60
N PHE A 218 -3.58 8.74 25.39
CA PHE A 218 -4.81 8.03 24.99
C PHE A 218 -4.58 7.26 23.67
N SER A 219 -3.96 7.90 22.69
CA SER A 219 -3.70 7.28 21.39
C SER A 219 -2.73 6.11 21.49
N LEU A 220 -1.74 6.22 22.39
CA LEU A 220 -0.75 5.19 22.67
C LEU A 220 -1.40 3.91 23.20
N VAL A 221 -2.24 4.05 24.23
CA VAL A 221 -2.91 2.92 24.87
C VAL A 221 -3.83 2.20 23.88
N TRP A 222 -4.62 2.93 23.10
CA TRP A 222 -5.60 2.34 22.18
C TRP A 222 -5.01 1.81 20.87
N SER A 223 -3.85 2.31 20.44
CA SER A 223 -3.17 1.79 19.23
C SER A 223 -2.45 0.47 19.49
N PHE A 224 -1.66 0.41 20.56
CA PHE A 224 -0.88 -0.76 20.91
C PHE A 224 -1.67 -1.77 21.74
N GLY A 225 -2.44 -1.30 22.72
CA GLY A 225 -3.28 -2.16 23.57
C GLY A 225 -4.43 -2.84 22.83
N GLY A 226 -4.86 -2.31 21.68
CA GLY A 226 -5.90 -2.94 20.87
C GLY A 226 -5.49 -4.26 20.22
N SER A 227 -4.19 -4.54 20.12
CA SER A 227 -3.65 -5.80 19.59
C SER A 227 -3.30 -6.83 20.67
N ALA A 228 -3.20 -6.39 21.92
CA ALA A 228 -2.87 -7.24 23.05
C ALA A 228 -4.05 -8.18 23.35
N ASP A 229 -3.77 -9.47 23.51
CA ASP A 229 -4.77 -10.41 23.98
C ASP A 229 -5.05 -10.17 25.46
N THR A 230 -6.33 -10.18 25.81
CA THR A 230 -6.76 -10.24 27.21
C THR A 230 -6.55 -11.67 27.71
N ALA A 231 -5.34 -11.97 28.16
CA ALA A 231 -5.10 -13.14 29.00
C ALA A 231 -5.85 -13.00 30.34
#